data_AF-A0AA41DWC0-F1
#
_entry.id   AF-A0AA41DWC0-F1
#
_cell.length_a   1.000
_cell.length_b   1.000
_cell.length_c   1.000
_cell.angle_alpha   90.00
_cell.angle_beta   90.00
_cell.angle_gamma   90.00
#
_symmetry.space_group_name_H-M   'P 1'
#
loop_
_entity.id
_entity.type
_entity.pdbx_description
1 polymer ?
#
loop_
_entity_poly.entity_id
_entity_poly.type
_entity_poly.pdbx_seq_one_letter_code
_entity_poly.pdbx_strand_id
1 'polypeptide(L)'
;MKRAGVLLLGALPVIAAGVYFAVPDDSADTAAASSSSSATARSDRDDAKDRAEREREADDALIADLPPGLAAPAKKELAQQLVSSAENSTTKWRTAYGSIEDVGDGDGYTAGIIGFCTGTHDLLMLVERYTEDHPDNGLAEYLPALREVDGSDSHEGLDPGFTAAWKAEAEVPAFRAAQEAERDRVYFEPAVRLAKLDGLGTLGQFVYYDAMVFHGPDTDAEGFYGLRERAMAEARTPGQGGSEKAYLETFLDVRKQAMEAKRPGIDTSRVDTAQRRFLTAGNLKLATPLVWEMYGDTYRVP
;
A
#
# COMPACT_ATOMS: atom_id res chain seq x y z
N MET A 1 10.62 -24.67 -52.31
CA MET A 1 9.33 -24.07 -51.88
C MET A 1 9.09 -24.45 -50.43
N LYS A 2 9.31 -23.50 -49.49
CA LYS A 2 9.08 -23.67 -48.05
C LYS A 2 7.86 -22.84 -47.65
N ARG A 3 6.90 -23.43 -46.93
CA ARG A 3 5.79 -22.81 -46.19
C ARG A 3 5.57 -23.70 -44.96
N ALA A 4 5.21 -23.25 -43.77
CA ALA A 4 5.15 -21.95 -43.14
C ALA A 4 5.00 -22.28 -41.63
N GLY A 5 5.81 -21.68 -40.77
CA GLY A 5 5.63 -21.75 -39.32
C GLY A 5 4.78 -20.57 -38.87
N VAL A 6 3.69 -20.86 -38.16
CA VAL A 6 2.85 -19.85 -37.50
C VAL A 6 3.50 -19.51 -36.16
N LEU A 7 4.03 -18.29 -36.05
CA LEU A 7 4.47 -17.69 -34.79
C LEU A 7 3.32 -16.83 -34.26
N LEU A 8 2.67 -17.30 -33.19
CA LEU A 8 1.80 -16.50 -32.34
C LEU A 8 2.70 -15.65 -31.42
N LEU A 9 2.79 -14.36 -31.70
CA LEU A 9 3.37 -13.36 -30.80
C LEU A 9 2.34 -13.08 -29.70
N GLY A 10 2.60 -13.60 -28.50
CA GLY A 10 1.91 -13.17 -27.28
C GLY A 10 2.38 -11.77 -26.91
N ALA A 11 1.48 -10.80 -26.95
CA ALA A 11 1.69 -9.49 -26.35
C ALA A 11 1.43 -9.60 -24.84
N LEU A 12 2.47 -9.40 -24.02
CA LEU A 12 2.32 -9.15 -22.59
C LEU A 12 2.07 -7.64 -22.43
N PRO A 13 1.03 -7.20 -21.70
CA PRO A 13 0.86 -5.79 -21.38
C PRO A 13 1.92 -5.40 -20.33
N VAL A 14 2.77 -4.44 -20.67
CA VAL A 14 3.65 -3.75 -19.73
C VAL A 14 2.78 -2.72 -19.01
N ILE A 15 2.42 -2.97 -17.76
CA ILE A 15 1.74 -1.99 -16.92
C ILE A 15 2.80 -0.99 -16.45
N ALA A 16 2.77 0.23 -16.95
CA ALA A 16 3.61 1.32 -16.46
C ALA A 16 2.98 1.90 -15.18
N ALA A 17 3.53 1.57 -14.02
CA ALA A 17 3.20 2.27 -12.78
C ALA A 17 3.86 3.66 -12.81
N GLY A 18 3.09 4.69 -13.21
CA GLY A 18 3.54 6.07 -13.14
C GLY A 18 3.28 6.66 -11.75
N VAL A 19 4.31 6.77 -10.91
CA VAL A 19 4.30 7.58 -9.70
C VAL A 19 4.82 8.98 -10.05
N TYR A 20 4.02 10.01 -9.77
CA TYR A 20 4.31 11.40 -10.12
C TYR A 20 5.16 12.04 -9.02
N PHE A 21 6.45 12.29 -9.29
CA PHE A 21 7.26 13.18 -8.46
C PHE A 21 7.10 14.62 -8.95
N ALA A 22 6.66 15.52 -8.07
CA ALA A 22 6.73 16.96 -8.30
C ALA A 22 8.17 17.43 -8.07
N VAL A 23 8.85 17.89 -9.12
CA VAL A 23 10.16 18.53 -9.04
C VAL A 23 9.96 20.05 -9.07
N PRO A 24 10.66 20.86 -8.26
CA PRO A 24 10.51 22.31 -8.26
C PRO A 24 11.07 22.95 -9.54
N ASP A 25 10.38 23.99 -10.00
CA ASP A 25 10.75 24.82 -11.16
C ASP A 25 11.90 25.76 -10.77
N ASP A 26 13.00 25.74 -11.53
CA ASP A 26 14.12 26.65 -11.31
C ASP A 26 14.40 27.50 -12.54
N SER A 27 14.63 28.78 -12.27
CA SER A 27 14.42 29.90 -13.19
C SER A 27 15.57 30.15 -14.19
N ALA A 28 15.16 30.54 -15.40
CA ALA A 28 15.84 31.24 -16.52
C ALA A 28 17.35 31.60 -16.42
N ASP A 29 18.17 31.16 -17.40
CA ASP A 29 18.51 31.95 -18.62
C ASP A 29 19.57 31.23 -19.49
N THR A 30 19.24 30.95 -20.76
CA THR A 30 20.10 30.99 -21.97
C THR A 30 19.39 30.33 -23.18
N ALA A 31 18.85 31.16 -24.07
CA ALA A 31 18.47 30.77 -25.45
C ALA A 31 19.75 30.81 -26.33
N ALA A 32 19.99 29.97 -27.34
CA ALA A 32 19.09 29.34 -28.28
C ALA A 32 19.78 28.14 -28.96
N ALA A 33 19.46 26.92 -28.51
CA ALA A 33 19.68 25.67 -29.26
C ALA A 33 18.86 24.48 -28.70
N SER A 34 18.07 24.70 -27.64
CA SER A 34 17.43 23.68 -26.80
C SER A 34 15.89 23.66 -26.89
N SER A 35 15.28 24.47 -27.77
CA SER A 35 13.82 24.56 -27.88
C SER A 35 13.18 23.35 -28.58
N SER A 36 13.89 22.68 -29.51
CA SER A 36 13.34 21.50 -30.18
C SER A 36 13.41 20.25 -29.30
N SER A 37 14.51 20.00 -28.58
CA SER A 37 14.62 18.82 -27.72
C SER A 37 13.72 18.89 -26.49
N SER A 38 13.50 20.08 -25.94
CA SER A 38 12.55 20.29 -24.83
C SER A 38 11.10 20.18 -25.27
N ALA A 39 10.76 20.58 -26.50
CA ALA A 39 9.42 20.40 -27.06
C ALA A 39 9.12 18.92 -27.36
N THR A 40 10.07 18.18 -27.94
CA THR A 40 9.88 16.74 -28.21
C THR A 40 9.81 15.94 -26.90
N ALA A 41 10.67 16.24 -25.91
CA ALA A 41 10.62 15.58 -24.61
C ALA A 41 9.35 15.89 -23.80
N ARG A 42 8.77 17.10 -23.96
CA ARG A 42 7.43 17.41 -23.41
C ARG A 42 6.34 16.64 -24.14
N SER A 43 6.38 16.60 -25.48
CA SER A 43 5.43 15.81 -26.29
C SER A 43 5.45 14.33 -25.93
N ASP A 44 6.64 13.72 -25.77
CA ASP A 44 6.76 12.31 -25.41
C ASP A 44 6.22 12.01 -23.99
N ARG A 45 6.38 12.96 -23.06
CA ARG A 45 5.83 12.88 -21.69
C ARG A 45 4.32 13.03 -21.67
N ASP A 46 3.80 13.99 -22.43
CA ASP A 46 2.36 14.23 -22.57
C ASP A 46 1.70 13.01 -23.23
N ASP A 47 2.31 12.46 -24.28
CA ASP A 47 1.83 11.22 -24.93
C ASP A 47 1.87 10.00 -23.99
N ALA A 48 2.89 9.90 -23.12
CA ALA A 48 2.98 8.84 -22.13
C ALA A 48 1.92 8.97 -21.03
N LYS A 49 1.71 10.19 -20.53
CA LYS A 49 0.66 10.53 -19.57
C LYS A 49 -0.72 10.19 -20.13
N ASP A 50 -1.01 10.64 -21.34
CA ASP A 50 -2.28 10.36 -22.03
C ASP A 50 -2.54 8.86 -22.21
N ARG A 51 -1.49 8.07 -22.47
CA ARG A 51 -1.62 6.60 -22.54
C ARG A 51 -1.94 6.01 -21.18
N ALA A 52 -1.22 6.41 -20.13
CA ALA A 52 -1.44 5.91 -18.78
C ALA A 52 -2.85 6.28 -18.26
N GLU A 53 -3.34 7.49 -18.56
CA GLU A 53 -4.70 7.91 -18.22
C GLU A 53 -5.75 7.05 -18.93
N ARG A 54 -5.59 6.79 -20.24
CA ARG A 54 -6.49 5.91 -20.98
C ARG A 54 -6.48 4.47 -20.49
N GLU A 55 -5.31 3.92 -20.15
CA GLU A 55 -5.18 2.59 -19.55
C GLU A 55 -5.89 2.55 -18.19
N ARG A 56 -5.70 3.57 -17.36
CA ARG A 56 -6.38 3.69 -16.07
C ARG A 56 -7.89 3.75 -16.21
N GLU A 57 -8.41 4.53 -17.15
CA GLU A 57 -9.84 4.63 -17.45
C GLU A 57 -10.43 3.29 -17.92
N ALA A 58 -9.70 2.55 -18.76
CA ALA A 58 -10.12 1.23 -19.23
C ALA A 58 -10.19 0.22 -18.07
N ASP A 59 -9.17 0.22 -17.20
CA ASP A 59 -9.14 -0.59 -15.99
C ASP A 59 -10.25 -0.19 -14.99
N ASP A 60 -10.52 1.12 -14.84
CA ASP A 60 -11.61 1.64 -13.99
C ASP A 60 -12.98 1.15 -14.50
N ALA A 61 -13.19 1.19 -15.82
CA ALA A 61 -14.40 0.66 -16.45
C ALA A 61 -14.54 -0.86 -16.23
N LEU A 62 -13.45 -1.63 -16.35
CA LEU A 62 -13.45 -3.07 -16.06
C LEU A 62 -13.83 -3.34 -14.59
N ILE A 63 -13.31 -2.55 -13.67
CA ILE A 63 -13.51 -2.72 -12.23
C ILE A 63 -14.91 -2.31 -11.77
N ALA A 64 -15.53 -1.33 -12.43
CA ALA A 64 -16.83 -0.79 -12.06
C ALA A 64 -17.94 -1.86 -12.03
N ASP A 65 -17.87 -2.84 -12.92
CA ASP A 65 -18.84 -3.94 -13.01
C ASP A 65 -18.55 -5.11 -12.06
N LEU A 66 -17.39 -5.12 -11.39
CA LEU A 66 -17.02 -6.18 -10.47
C LEU A 66 -17.68 -6.01 -9.09
N PRO A 67 -17.96 -7.11 -8.37
CA PRO A 67 -18.43 -7.04 -7.00
C PRO A 67 -17.53 -6.16 -6.13
N PRO A 68 -18.09 -5.44 -5.13
CA PRO A 68 -17.30 -4.53 -4.30
C PRO A 68 -16.18 -5.25 -3.55
N GLY A 69 -16.38 -6.52 -3.17
CA GLY A 69 -15.37 -7.32 -2.49
C GLY A 69 -14.98 -6.69 -1.17
N LEU A 70 -13.68 -6.43 -0.98
CA LEU A 70 -13.13 -5.78 0.21
C LEU A 70 -13.61 -4.33 0.34
N ALA A 71 -13.93 -3.65 -0.76
CA ALA A 71 -14.46 -2.29 -0.75
C ALA A 71 -15.91 -2.19 -0.23
N ALA A 72 -16.60 -3.32 -0.02
CA ALA A 72 -17.90 -3.29 0.65
C ALA A 72 -17.72 -2.79 2.10
N PRO A 73 -18.57 -1.89 2.63
CA PRO A 73 -18.34 -1.25 3.92
C PRO A 73 -18.04 -2.22 5.08
N ALA A 74 -18.81 -3.31 5.19
CA ALA A 74 -18.60 -4.32 6.23
C ALA A 74 -17.28 -5.12 6.03
N LYS A 75 -16.83 -5.29 4.78
CA LYS A 75 -15.56 -5.98 4.48
C LYS A 75 -14.36 -5.06 4.69
N LYS A 76 -14.50 -3.77 4.41
CA LYS A 76 -13.48 -2.76 4.72
C LYS A 76 -13.30 -2.62 6.22
N GLU A 77 -14.39 -2.57 6.98
CA GLU A 77 -14.36 -2.60 8.44
C GLU A 77 -13.65 -3.88 8.95
N LEU A 78 -14.00 -5.06 8.42
CA LEU A 78 -13.34 -6.31 8.77
C LEU A 78 -11.83 -6.31 8.43
N ALA A 79 -11.45 -5.77 7.28
CA ALA A 79 -10.05 -5.64 6.87
C ALA A 79 -9.25 -4.81 7.90
N GLN A 80 -9.82 -3.71 8.38
CA GLN A 80 -9.19 -2.89 9.42
C GLN A 80 -9.05 -3.61 10.76
N GLN A 81 -10.02 -4.44 11.14
CA GLN A 81 -9.90 -5.25 12.36
C GLN A 81 -8.78 -6.30 12.24
N LEU A 82 -8.60 -6.88 11.06
CA LEU A 82 -7.52 -7.83 10.79
C LEU A 82 -6.16 -7.13 10.80
N VAL A 83 -5.99 -6.03 10.08
CA VAL A 83 -4.73 -5.24 10.06
C VAL A 83 -4.39 -4.77 11.47
N SER A 84 -5.34 -4.18 12.20
CA SER A 84 -5.11 -3.69 13.56
C SER A 84 -4.74 -4.80 14.56
N SER A 85 -5.09 -6.06 14.30
CA SER A 85 -4.60 -7.15 15.14
C SER A 85 -3.09 -7.37 14.99
N ALA A 86 -2.54 -7.12 13.79
CA ALA A 86 -1.10 -7.13 13.53
C ALA A 86 -0.44 -5.83 14.01
N GLU A 87 -0.96 -4.68 13.60
CA GLU A 87 -0.27 -3.39 13.87
C GLU A 87 -0.44 -2.93 15.32
N ASN A 88 -1.52 -3.32 16.01
CA ASN A 88 -1.89 -2.75 17.30
C ASN A 88 -2.40 -3.80 18.32
N SER A 89 -2.28 -5.10 18.04
CA SER A 89 -2.75 -6.20 18.91
C SER A 89 -4.19 -6.03 19.42
N THR A 90 -5.07 -5.48 18.58
CA THR A 90 -6.49 -5.26 18.90
C THR A 90 -7.34 -5.27 17.65
N THR A 91 -8.57 -5.80 17.73
CA THR A 91 -9.58 -5.63 16.67
C THR A 91 -10.32 -4.31 16.77
N LYS A 92 -10.17 -3.56 17.86
CA LYS A 92 -10.83 -2.25 18.05
C LYS A 92 -10.00 -1.14 17.40
N TRP A 93 -9.79 -1.23 16.09
CA TRP A 93 -8.82 -0.38 15.37
C TRP A 93 -9.00 1.14 15.55
N ARG A 94 -10.22 1.62 15.83
CA ARG A 94 -10.47 3.04 16.14
C ARG A 94 -9.83 3.53 17.44
N THR A 95 -9.30 2.65 18.29
CA THR A 95 -8.50 3.05 19.46
C THR A 95 -7.04 3.34 19.08
N ALA A 96 -6.62 3.05 17.86
CA ALA A 96 -5.24 3.19 17.41
C ALA A 96 -4.91 4.55 16.78
N TYR A 97 -5.87 5.48 16.58
CA TYR A 97 -5.54 6.78 15.96
C TYR A 97 -4.40 7.52 16.68
N GLY A 98 -4.35 7.43 18.01
CA GLY A 98 -3.31 8.05 18.84
C GLY A 98 -2.18 7.11 19.24
N SER A 99 -2.10 5.88 18.69
CA SER A 99 -0.92 5.04 18.92
C SER A 99 0.29 5.74 18.30
N ILE A 100 1.40 5.74 19.03
CA ILE A 100 2.69 6.25 18.58
C ILE A 100 3.77 5.68 19.50
N GLU A 101 4.71 4.97 18.91
CA GLU A 101 5.84 4.32 19.59
C GLU A 101 6.97 4.11 18.59
N ASP A 102 8.22 4.21 19.04
CA ASP A 102 9.36 3.66 18.32
C ASP A 102 9.65 2.27 18.90
N VAL A 103 9.45 1.25 18.06
CA VAL A 103 9.62 -0.17 18.43
C VAL A 103 11.04 -0.68 18.19
N GLY A 104 11.96 0.20 17.78
CA GLY A 104 13.38 -0.11 17.56
C GLY A 104 13.63 -0.95 16.32
N ASP A 105 12.80 -0.79 15.29
CA ASP A 105 12.85 -1.58 14.06
C ASP A 105 13.49 -0.86 12.87
N GLY A 106 13.98 0.36 13.12
CA GLY A 106 14.70 1.20 12.18
C GLY A 106 13.82 2.17 11.39
N ASP A 107 12.50 2.20 11.63
CA ASP A 107 11.57 3.08 10.91
C ASP A 107 11.20 4.35 11.72
N GLY A 108 11.81 4.54 12.89
CA GLY A 108 11.53 5.64 13.83
C GLY A 108 10.17 5.48 14.53
N TYR A 109 9.46 6.58 14.75
CA TYR A 109 8.11 6.52 15.33
C TYR A 109 7.13 5.87 14.35
N THR A 110 6.49 4.78 14.79
CA THR A 110 5.35 4.13 14.14
C THR A 110 4.05 4.60 14.81
N ALA A 111 3.07 5.08 14.04
CA ALA A 111 1.90 5.76 14.59
C ALA A 111 0.58 5.50 13.83
N GLY A 112 -0.54 5.59 14.55
CA GLY A 112 -1.87 5.60 13.94
C GLY A 112 -2.42 4.24 13.49
N ILE A 113 -3.52 4.30 12.73
CA ILE A 113 -4.38 3.14 12.45
C ILE A 113 -3.77 2.04 11.56
N ILE A 114 -2.65 2.32 10.89
CA ILE A 114 -1.92 1.36 10.05
C ILE A 114 -0.41 1.37 10.31
N GLY A 115 0.07 2.09 11.33
CA GLY A 115 1.50 2.21 11.62
C GLY A 115 2.26 3.05 10.59
N PHE A 116 1.86 4.31 10.40
CA PHE A 116 2.64 5.28 9.60
C PHE A 116 3.98 5.55 10.29
N CYS A 117 5.10 5.58 9.56
CA CYS A 117 6.41 5.76 10.19
C CYS A 117 7.10 7.08 9.78
N THR A 118 7.81 7.68 10.73
CA THR A 118 8.61 8.90 10.45
C THR A 118 9.76 8.62 9.48
N GLY A 119 10.29 7.40 9.47
CA GLY A 119 11.41 7.00 8.60
C GLY A 119 11.00 6.48 7.22
N THR A 120 9.71 6.31 6.93
CA THR A 120 9.22 5.70 5.68
C THR A 120 8.35 6.64 4.84
N HIS A 121 8.50 7.96 5.02
CA HIS A 121 7.84 9.02 4.26
C HIS A 121 6.31 9.16 4.45
N ASP A 122 5.58 8.08 4.73
CA ASP A 122 4.13 8.06 4.81
C ASP A 122 3.54 8.90 5.96
N LEU A 123 4.18 8.92 7.13
CA LEU A 123 3.76 9.79 8.23
C LEU A 123 3.96 11.27 7.88
N LEU A 124 5.09 11.63 7.26
CA LEU A 124 5.34 12.98 6.79
C LEU A 124 4.23 13.40 5.79
N MET A 125 3.94 12.55 4.81
CA MET A 125 2.89 12.80 3.82
C MET A 125 1.50 13.00 4.43
N LEU A 126 1.16 12.21 5.45
CA LEU A 126 -0.08 12.38 6.20
C LEU A 126 -0.15 13.75 6.87
N VAL A 127 0.91 14.17 7.58
CA VAL A 127 0.93 15.44 8.30
C VAL A 127 0.94 16.62 7.32
N GLU A 128 1.68 16.54 6.21
CA GLU A 128 1.68 17.57 5.17
C GLU A 128 0.28 17.80 4.61
N ARG A 129 -0.39 16.75 4.12
CA ARG A 129 -1.75 16.87 3.57
C ARG A 129 -2.76 17.35 4.60
N TYR A 130 -2.68 16.84 5.83
CA TYR A 130 -3.55 17.30 6.89
C TYR A 130 -3.38 18.80 7.15
N THR A 131 -2.13 19.28 7.12
CA THR A 131 -1.77 20.69 7.34
C THR A 131 -2.18 21.59 6.18
N GLU A 132 -2.21 21.10 4.93
CA GLU A 132 -2.74 21.85 3.79
C GLU A 132 -4.20 22.29 4.02
N ASP A 133 -5.03 21.40 4.57
CA ASP A 133 -6.44 21.69 4.88
C ASP A 133 -6.63 22.34 6.26
N HIS A 134 -5.69 22.13 7.20
CA HIS A 134 -5.77 22.56 8.59
C HIS A 134 -4.44 23.20 9.05
N PRO A 135 -4.09 24.41 8.57
CA PRO A 135 -2.75 24.97 8.75
C PRO A 135 -2.34 25.23 10.21
N ASP A 136 -3.31 25.42 11.11
CA ASP A 136 -3.07 25.70 12.54
C ASP A 136 -3.13 24.44 13.43
N ASN A 137 -3.04 23.24 12.85
CA ASN A 137 -3.11 21.99 13.61
C ASN A 137 -1.89 21.77 14.52
N GLY A 138 -2.03 20.93 15.54
CA GLY A 138 -0.99 20.70 16.55
C GLY A 138 0.25 19.95 16.06
N LEU A 139 0.27 19.45 14.83
CA LEU A 139 1.41 18.76 14.21
C LEU A 139 2.18 19.65 13.23
N ALA A 140 1.62 20.79 12.81
CA ALA A 140 2.20 21.66 11.79
C ALA A 140 3.61 22.15 12.16
N GLU A 141 3.87 22.40 13.45
CA GLU A 141 5.18 22.85 13.94
C GLU A 141 6.29 21.80 13.76
N TYR A 142 5.93 20.52 13.64
CA TYR A 142 6.88 19.41 13.49
C TYR A 142 7.24 19.13 12.03
N LEU A 143 6.57 19.73 11.04
CA LEU A 143 6.85 19.48 9.61
C LEU A 143 8.32 19.68 9.21
N PRO A 144 9.04 20.72 9.67
CA PRO A 144 10.47 20.86 9.37
C PRO A 144 11.30 19.68 9.90
N ALA A 145 11.03 19.21 11.12
CA ALA A 145 11.73 18.07 11.72
C ALA A 145 11.36 16.76 11.01
N LEU A 146 10.07 16.55 10.70
CA LEU A 146 9.61 15.38 9.96
C LEU A 146 10.28 15.25 8.59
N ARG A 147 10.54 16.37 7.89
CA ARG A 147 11.30 16.37 6.62
C ARG A 147 12.78 16.03 6.78
N GLU A 148 13.39 16.43 7.89
CA GLU A 148 14.81 16.18 8.15
C GLU A 148 15.06 14.72 8.55
N VAL A 149 14.15 14.13 9.32
CA VAL A 149 14.29 12.74 9.81
C VAL A 149 13.79 11.70 8.83
N ASP A 150 13.06 12.09 7.78
CA ASP A 150 12.53 11.19 6.75
C ASP A 150 13.64 10.33 6.12
N GLY A 151 13.42 9.02 6.05
CA GLY A 151 14.43 8.04 5.64
C GLY A 151 15.40 7.59 6.76
N SER A 152 15.16 7.96 8.03
CA SER A 152 15.96 7.55 9.19
C SER A 152 15.11 7.19 10.41
N ASP A 153 15.73 6.63 11.44
CA ASP A 153 15.13 6.37 12.76
C ASP A 153 15.32 7.55 13.75
N SER A 154 15.74 8.73 13.28
CA SER A 154 16.02 9.87 14.14
C SER A 154 14.77 10.51 14.73
N HIS A 155 14.87 10.97 15.99
CA HIS A 155 13.83 11.75 16.67
C HIS A 155 14.21 13.24 16.83
N GLU A 156 15.26 13.70 16.14
CA GLU A 156 15.75 15.07 16.26
C GLU A 156 14.66 16.08 15.84
N GLY A 157 14.38 17.05 16.72
CA GLY A 157 13.34 18.05 16.52
C GLY A 157 11.90 17.56 16.76
N LEU A 158 11.68 16.25 16.91
CA LEU A 158 10.39 15.67 17.33
C LEU A 158 10.28 15.60 18.85
N ASP A 159 11.33 15.11 19.50
CA ASP A 159 11.31 14.90 20.94
C ASP A 159 11.50 16.21 21.74
N PRO A 160 10.87 16.30 22.94
CA PRO A 160 10.01 15.30 23.58
C PRO A 160 8.51 15.47 23.26
N GLY A 161 8.15 16.48 22.46
CA GLY A 161 6.77 16.96 22.35
C GLY A 161 5.89 16.19 21.36
N PHE A 162 6.50 15.62 20.32
CA PHE A 162 5.77 15.08 19.18
C PHE A 162 4.77 13.97 19.54
N THR A 163 5.15 13.04 20.43
CA THR A 163 4.25 11.95 20.85
C THR A 163 3.02 12.44 21.62
N ALA A 164 3.16 13.53 22.39
CA ALA A 164 2.05 14.16 23.09
C ALA A 164 1.16 14.95 22.11
N ALA A 165 1.77 15.67 21.15
CA ALA A 165 1.06 16.38 20.10
C ALA A 165 0.25 15.42 19.22
N TRP A 166 0.84 14.30 18.80
CA TRP A 166 0.14 13.24 18.05
C TRP A 166 -1.09 12.73 18.77
N LYS A 167 -0.95 12.38 20.06
CA LYS A 167 -2.07 11.90 20.88
C LYS A 167 -3.16 12.95 21.03
N ALA A 168 -2.80 14.22 21.20
CA ALA A 168 -3.76 15.32 21.30
C ALA A 168 -4.50 15.53 19.97
N GLU A 169 -3.77 15.56 18.85
CA GLU A 169 -4.35 15.76 17.52
C GLU A 169 -5.21 14.56 17.11
N ALA A 170 -4.87 13.34 17.55
CA ALA A 170 -5.67 12.13 17.34
C ALA A 170 -7.05 12.16 18.02
N GLU A 171 -7.33 13.12 18.90
CA GLU A 171 -8.68 13.38 19.41
C GLU A 171 -9.54 14.22 18.46
N VAL A 172 -8.91 14.94 17.52
CA VAL A 172 -9.58 15.80 16.56
C VAL A 172 -10.20 14.94 15.44
N PRO A 173 -11.52 15.05 15.18
CA PRO A 173 -12.18 14.27 14.13
C PRO A 173 -11.57 14.44 12.73
N ALA A 174 -11.05 15.64 12.43
CA ALA A 174 -10.41 15.94 11.16
C ALA A 174 -9.12 15.13 10.96
N PHE A 175 -8.27 15.01 11.99
CA PHE A 175 -7.05 14.21 11.88
C PHE A 175 -7.35 12.70 11.80
N ARG A 176 -8.39 12.22 12.50
CA ARG A 176 -8.88 10.84 12.32
C ARG A 176 -9.32 10.56 10.88
N ALA A 177 -10.03 11.51 10.27
CA ALA A 177 -10.44 11.42 8.88
C ALA A 177 -9.23 11.48 7.93
N ALA A 178 -8.21 12.29 8.24
CA ALA A 178 -6.97 12.36 7.46
C ALA A 178 -6.21 11.02 7.47
N GLN A 179 -6.08 10.36 8.64
CA GLN A 179 -5.49 9.02 8.72
C GLN A 179 -6.23 8.00 7.86
N GLU A 180 -7.57 8.01 7.88
CA GLU A 180 -8.37 7.10 7.05
C GLU A 180 -8.27 7.40 5.56
N ALA A 181 -8.23 8.68 5.19
CA ALA A 181 -8.06 9.11 3.80
C ALA A 181 -6.68 8.73 3.26
N GLU A 182 -5.62 8.90 4.06
CA GLU A 182 -4.27 8.53 3.64
C GLU A 182 -4.11 7.01 3.51
N ARG A 183 -4.64 6.24 4.48
CA ARG A 183 -4.76 4.77 4.36
C ARG A 183 -5.43 4.39 3.04
N ASP A 184 -6.55 5.03 2.73
CA ASP A 184 -7.34 4.68 1.56
C ASP A 184 -6.60 4.97 0.27
N ARG A 185 -6.05 6.18 0.16
CA ARG A 185 -5.36 6.70 -1.02
C ARG A 185 -4.08 5.90 -1.34
N VAL A 186 -3.27 5.58 -0.33
CA VAL A 186 -1.95 4.97 -0.53
C VAL A 186 -1.99 3.46 -0.55
N TYR A 187 -2.82 2.84 0.30
CA TYR A 187 -2.74 1.40 0.55
C TYR A 187 -4.00 0.67 0.10
N PHE A 188 -5.18 1.07 0.58
CA PHE A 188 -6.39 0.28 0.38
C PHE A 188 -6.88 0.30 -1.07
N GLU A 189 -7.05 1.48 -1.65
CA GLU A 189 -7.59 1.61 -3.01
C GLU A 189 -6.65 1.00 -4.07
N PRO A 190 -5.32 1.26 -4.06
CA PRO A 190 -4.42 0.63 -5.02
C PRO A 190 -4.37 -0.89 -4.88
N ALA A 191 -4.32 -1.42 -3.65
CA ALA A 191 -4.30 -2.87 -3.41
C ALA A 191 -5.59 -3.56 -3.89
N VAL A 192 -6.76 -3.01 -3.54
CA VAL A 192 -8.05 -3.56 -3.97
C VAL A 192 -8.22 -3.47 -5.47
N ARG A 193 -7.78 -2.36 -6.08
CA ARG A 193 -7.78 -2.20 -7.54
C ARG A 193 -6.96 -3.29 -8.23
N LEU A 194 -5.69 -3.45 -7.85
CA LEU A 194 -4.79 -4.43 -8.47
C LEU A 194 -5.30 -5.85 -8.28
N ALA A 195 -5.78 -6.19 -7.08
CA ALA A 195 -6.37 -7.49 -6.80
C ALA A 195 -7.58 -7.77 -7.71
N LYS A 196 -8.43 -6.77 -7.98
CA LYS A 196 -9.55 -6.92 -8.92
C LYS A 196 -9.09 -7.13 -10.36
N LEU A 197 -8.07 -6.41 -10.82
CA LEU A 197 -7.48 -6.61 -12.16
C LEU A 197 -6.87 -8.01 -12.30
N ASP A 198 -6.33 -8.56 -11.22
CA ASP A 198 -5.84 -9.93 -11.17
C ASP A 198 -6.95 -10.99 -11.01
N GLY A 199 -8.20 -10.57 -10.90
CA GLY A 199 -9.36 -11.45 -10.74
C GLY A 199 -9.46 -12.11 -9.37
N LEU A 200 -8.86 -11.51 -8.34
CA LEU A 200 -8.88 -12.01 -6.97
C LEU A 200 -10.20 -11.67 -6.26
N GLY A 201 -10.68 -12.64 -5.47
CA GLY A 201 -11.81 -12.49 -4.56
C GLY A 201 -11.46 -11.65 -3.33
N THR A 202 -12.39 -11.58 -2.38
CA THR A 202 -12.27 -10.72 -1.19
C THR A 202 -11.07 -11.07 -0.30
N LEU A 203 -10.73 -12.36 -0.17
CA LEU A 203 -9.52 -12.76 0.55
C LEU A 203 -8.25 -12.29 -0.16
N GLY A 204 -8.15 -12.45 -1.47
CA GLY A 204 -6.97 -12.00 -2.21
C GLY A 204 -6.80 -10.48 -2.19
N GLN A 205 -7.90 -9.73 -2.24
CA GLN A 205 -7.90 -8.28 -2.02
C GLN A 205 -7.37 -7.91 -0.62
N PHE A 206 -7.76 -8.65 0.42
CA PHE A 206 -7.22 -8.44 1.76
C PHE A 206 -5.72 -8.78 1.85
N VAL A 207 -5.30 -9.89 1.24
CA VAL A 207 -3.88 -10.27 1.17
C VAL A 207 -3.04 -9.18 0.52
N TYR A 208 -3.52 -8.58 -0.57
CA TYR A 208 -2.83 -7.46 -1.22
C TYR A 208 -2.80 -6.21 -0.33
N TYR A 209 -3.92 -5.87 0.29
CA TYR A 209 -4.00 -4.70 1.17
C TYR A 209 -3.03 -4.82 2.35
N ASP A 210 -3.05 -5.95 3.04
CA ASP A 210 -2.17 -6.21 4.18
C ASP A 210 -0.69 -6.29 3.77
N ALA A 211 -0.40 -6.78 2.56
CA ALA A 211 0.97 -6.74 2.02
C ALA A 211 1.42 -5.32 1.69
N MET A 212 0.54 -4.48 1.12
CA MET A 212 0.86 -3.08 0.83
C MET A 212 1.06 -2.25 2.10
N VAL A 213 0.30 -2.52 3.16
CA VAL A 213 0.53 -1.90 4.48
C VAL A 213 1.91 -2.28 5.01
N PHE A 214 2.27 -3.56 5.00
CA PHE A 214 3.54 -4.01 5.59
C PHE A 214 4.79 -3.68 4.76
N HIS A 215 4.70 -3.82 3.44
CA HIS A 215 5.83 -3.67 2.52
C HIS A 215 5.91 -2.27 1.88
N GLY A 216 4.89 -1.44 2.04
CA GLY A 216 4.78 -0.16 1.37
C GLY A 216 4.41 -0.26 -0.11
N PRO A 217 4.04 0.87 -0.73
CA PRO A 217 3.72 0.97 -2.15
C PRO A 217 4.96 1.16 -3.03
N ASP A 218 6.17 0.98 -2.50
CA ASP A 218 7.40 1.19 -3.27
C ASP A 218 7.55 0.15 -4.39
N THR A 219 8.24 0.56 -5.46
CA THR A 219 8.45 -0.26 -6.66
C THR A 219 9.73 -1.08 -6.61
N ASP A 220 10.42 -1.11 -5.48
CA ASP A 220 11.58 -1.97 -5.32
C ASP A 220 11.19 -3.45 -5.16
N ALA A 221 12.20 -4.32 -5.04
CA ALA A 221 11.98 -5.77 -4.99
C ALA A 221 11.32 -6.27 -3.70
N GLU A 222 11.35 -5.46 -2.63
CA GLU A 222 10.81 -5.79 -1.31
C GLU A 222 9.46 -5.10 -1.05
N GLY A 223 9.14 -4.05 -1.80
CA GLY A 223 7.84 -3.38 -1.86
C GLY A 223 6.75 -4.21 -2.54
N PHE A 224 5.49 -3.83 -2.33
CA PHE A 224 4.33 -4.60 -2.77
C PHE A 224 4.35 -4.96 -4.27
N TYR A 225 4.74 -4.02 -5.13
CA TYR A 225 4.72 -4.23 -6.57
C TYR A 225 5.75 -5.30 -6.99
N GLY A 226 6.94 -5.29 -6.39
CA GLY A 226 7.96 -6.32 -6.62
C GLY A 226 7.50 -7.71 -6.16
N LEU A 227 6.81 -7.80 -5.02
CA LEU A 227 6.23 -9.07 -4.54
C LEU A 227 5.17 -9.62 -5.50
N ARG A 228 4.28 -8.74 -5.98
CA ARG A 228 3.25 -9.11 -6.95
C ARG A 228 3.86 -9.64 -8.23
N GLU A 229 4.87 -8.97 -8.79
CA GLU A 229 5.57 -9.41 -10.00
C GLU A 229 6.24 -10.77 -9.83
N ARG A 230 6.95 -10.98 -8.72
CA ARG A 230 7.57 -12.27 -8.38
C ARG A 230 6.54 -13.39 -8.30
N ALA A 231 5.41 -13.16 -7.62
CA ALA A 231 4.34 -14.16 -7.53
C ALA A 231 3.72 -14.47 -8.91
N MET A 232 3.53 -13.45 -9.76
CA MET A 232 2.99 -13.62 -11.11
C MET A 232 3.94 -14.37 -12.07
N ALA A 233 5.26 -14.31 -11.82
CA ALA A 233 6.24 -15.10 -12.56
C ALA A 233 6.16 -16.60 -12.23
N GLU A 234 5.69 -16.94 -11.03
CA GLU A 234 5.60 -18.32 -10.55
C GLU A 234 4.20 -18.94 -10.72
N ALA A 235 3.13 -18.14 -10.59
CA ALA A 235 1.75 -18.58 -10.71
C ALA A 235 0.88 -17.58 -11.49
N ARG A 236 0.07 -18.10 -12.42
CA ARG A 236 -0.90 -17.27 -13.16
C ARG A 236 -2.00 -16.77 -12.22
N THR A 237 -2.36 -15.50 -12.34
CA THR A 237 -3.52 -14.93 -11.64
C THR A 237 -4.82 -15.49 -12.24
N PRO A 238 -5.96 -15.44 -11.53
CA PRO A 238 -7.28 -15.74 -12.10
C PRO A 238 -7.60 -14.94 -13.37
N GLY A 239 -7.22 -13.67 -13.43
CA GLY A 239 -7.35 -12.83 -14.64
C GLY A 239 -6.57 -13.37 -15.85
N GLN A 240 -5.55 -14.19 -15.61
CA GLN A 240 -4.76 -14.89 -16.63
C GLN A 240 -5.17 -16.37 -16.79
N GLY A 241 -6.32 -16.76 -16.25
CA GLY A 241 -6.85 -18.13 -16.31
C GLY A 241 -6.23 -19.09 -15.30
N GLY A 242 -5.56 -18.60 -14.27
CA GLY A 242 -4.99 -19.40 -13.17
C GLY A 242 -5.99 -19.71 -12.05
N SER A 243 -5.55 -20.53 -11.09
CA SER A 243 -6.31 -20.83 -9.88
C SER A 243 -6.04 -19.75 -8.82
N GLU A 244 -7.09 -19.13 -8.29
CA GLU A 244 -6.96 -18.12 -7.21
C GLU A 244 -6.23 -18.70 -6.00
N LYS A 245 -6.56 -19.94 -5.61
CA LYS A 245 -5.91 -20.58 -4.47
C LYS A 245 -4.41 -20.79 -4.70
N ALA A 246 -4.04 -21.28 -5.88
CA ALA A 246 -2.63 -21.51 -6.21
C ALA A 246 -1.85 -20.20 -6.26
N TYR A 247 -2.43 -19.16 -6.88
CA TYR A 247 -1.81 -17.84 -6.92
C TYR A 247 -1.61 -17.24 -5.52
N LEU A 248 -2.63 -17.32 -4.65
CA LEU A 248 -2.52 -16.81 -3.28
C LEU A 248 -1.55 -17.62 -2.42
N GLU A 249 -1.45 -18.94 -2.61
CA GLU A 249 -0.43 -19.77 -1.93
C GLU A 249 0.97 -19.26 -2.31
N THR A 250 1.25 -19.10 -3.61
CA THR A 250 2.51 -18.55 -4.12
C THR A 250 2.77 -17.12 -3.63
N PHE A 251 1.80 -16.23 -3.68
CA PHE A 251 1.96 -14.85 -3.21
C PHE A 251 2.31 -14.81 -1.72
N LEU A 252 1.64 -15.63 -0.89
CA LEU A 252 1.93 -15.71 0.55
C LEU A 252 3.32 -16.30 0.83
N ASP A 253 3.81 -17.26 0.02
CA ASP A 253 5.19 -17.76 0.12
C ASP A 253 6.21 -16.66 -0.21
N VAL A 254 6.02 -15.96 -1.33
CA VAL A 254 6.88 -14.82 -1.75
C VAL A 254 6.92 -13.74 -0.67
N ARG A 255 5.74 -13.39 -0.14
CA ARG A 255 5.59 -12.39 0.91
C ARG A 255 6.33 -12.80 2.18
N LYS A 256 6.12 -14.02 2.67
CA LYS A 256 6.80 -14.52 3.87
C LYS A 256 8.32 -14.47 3.74
N GLN A 257 8.85 -14.89 2.59
CA GLN A 257 10.28 -14.82 2.32
C GLN A 257 10.79 -13.37 2.35
N ALA A 258 10.02 -12.42 1.81
CA ALA A 258 10.39 -11.00 1.84
C ALA A 258 10.37 -10.42 3.27
N MET A 259 9.40 -10.81 4.10
CA MET A 259 9.38 -10.44 5.52
C MET A 259 10.65 -10.93 6.23
N GLU A 260 11.00 -12.21 6.06
CA GLU A 260 12.16 -12.84 6.69
C GLU A 260 13.50 -12.28 6.16
N ALA A 261 13.55 -11.86 4.88
CA ALA A 261 14.71 -11.22 4.28
C ALA A 261 14.93 -9.81 4.84
N LYS A 262 13.86 -9.01 4.96
CA LYS A 262 13.92 -7.65 5.53
C LYS A 262 14.37 -7.70 7.00
N ARG A 263 13.83 -8.62 7.79
CA ARG A 263 14.13 -8.76 9.23
C ARG A 263 14.26 -10.24 9.63
N PRO A 264 15.48 -10.80 9.71
CA PRO A 264 15.68 -12.18 10.16
C PRO A 264 15.08 -12.44 11.54
N GLY A 265 14.19 -13.44 11.64
CA GLY A 265 13.51 -13.79 12.88
C GLY A 265 12.21 -13.01 13.16
N ILE A 266 11.74 -12.20 12.21
CA ILE A 266 10.44 -11.54 12.32
C ILE A 266 9.29 -12.55 12.46
N ASP A 267 8.28 -12.18 13.23
CA ASP A 267 7.04 -12.95 13.33
C ASP A 267 6.23 -12.83 12.03
N THR A 268 5.80 -13.98 11.50
CA THR A 268 5.02 -14.08 10.24
C THR A 268 3.59 -14.58 10.47
N SER A 269 3.06 -14.51 11.70
CA SER A 269 1.72 -14.97 12.09
C SER A 269 0.61 -14.32 11.26
N ARG A 270 0.77 -13.05 10.85
CA ARG A 270 -0.16 -12.37 9.92
C ARG A 270 -0.37 -13.14 8.62
N VAL A 271 0.66 -13.83 8.17
CA VAL A 271 0.61 -14.75 7.02
C VAL A 271 0.18 -16.14 7.48
N ASP A 272 0.95 -16.76 8.38
CA ASP A 272 0.86 -18.20 8.67
C ASP A 272 -0.43 -18.61 9.40
N THR A 273 -0.80 -17.86 10.45
CA THR A 273 -1.92 -18.21 11.34
C THR A 273 -3.18 -17.37 11.11
N ALA A 274 -3.13 -16.43 10.15
CA ALA A 274 -4.29 -15.67 9.68
C ALA A 274 -4.59 -15.89 8.18
N GLN A 275 -3.85 -15.26 7.27
CA GLN A 275 -4.18 -15.29 5.83
C GLN A 275 -4.14 -16.70 5.24
N ARG A 276 -3.07 -17.45 5.50
CA ARG A 276 -2.91 -18.83 5.04
C ARG A 276 -3.97 -19.74 5.65
N ARG A 277 -4.35 -19.52 6.91
CA ARG A 277 -5.48 -20.21 7.56
C ARG A 277 -6.80 -19.99 6.81
N PHE A 278 -7.14 -18.75 6.46
CA PHE A 278 -8.36 -18.46 5.70
C PHE A 278 -8.35 -19.09 4.31
N LEU A 279 -7.18 -19.08 3.65
CA LEU A 279 -6.98 -19.68 2.33
C LEU A 279 -7.13 -21.21 2.38
N THR A 280 -6.49 -21.87 3.35
CA THR A 280 -6.59 -23.33 3.56
C THR A 280 -8.04 -23.76 3.84
N ALA A 281 -8.80 -22.94 4.57
CA ALA A 281 -10.23 -23.16 4.82
C ALA A 281 -11.12 -22.93 3.58
N GLY A 282 -10.56 -22.46 2.45
CA GLY A 282 -11.32 -22.14 1.24
C GLY A 282 -12.19 -20.88 1.38
N ASN A 283 -11.93 -20.03 2.37
CA ASN A 283 -12.74 -18.83 2.64
C ASN A 283 -12.33 -17.65 1.75
N LEU A 284 -12.40 -17.83 0.42
CA LEU A 284 -12.03 -16.82 -0.57
C LEU A 284 -12.90 -15.55 -0.50
N LYS A 285 -14.08 -15.65 0.12
CA LYS A 285 -15.01 -14.54 0.35
C LYS A 285 -14.73 -13.76 1.64
N LEU A 286 -13.75 -14.20 2.44
CA LEU A 286 -13.45 -13.63 3.77
C LEU A 286 -14.70 -13.55 4.65
N ALA A 287 -15.57 -14.56 4.60
CA ALA A 287 -16.84 -14.60 5.31
C ALA A 287 -16.63 -14.82 6.81
N THR A 288 -17.39 -14.09 7.63
CA THR A 288 -17.43 -14.32 9.08
C THR A 288 -18.31 -15.54 9.42
N PRO A 289 -18.11 -16.20 10.57
CA PRO A 289 -17.13 -15.89 11.61
C PRO A 289 -15.68 -16.16 11.17
N LEU A 290 -14.75 -15.28 11.58
CA LEU A 290 -13.32 -15.48 11.44
C LEU A 290 -12.67 -15.73 12.80
N VAL A 291 -11.69 -16.63 12.82
CA VAL A 291 -10.81 -16.89 13.96
C VAL A 291 -9.41 -17.06 13.43
N TRP A 292 -8.46 -16.32 14.01
CA TRP A 292 -7.05 -16.36 13.66
C TRP A 292 -6.18 -16.14 14.90
N GLU A 293 -4.88 -16.39 14.76
CA GLU A 293 -3.89 -16.06 15.79
C GLU A 293 -2.92 -15.02 15.24
N MET A 294 -2.53 -14.07 16.08
CA MET A 294 -1.52 -13.05 15.80
C MET A 294 -0.61 -12.94 17.02
N TYR A 295 0.70 -13.10 16.83
CA TYR A 295 1.70 -13.09 17.93
C TYR A 295 1.38 -14.06 19.10
N GLY A 296 0.69 -15.17 18.79
CA GLY A 296 0.24 -16.15 19.79
C GLY A 296 -1.12 -15.85 20.45
N ASP A 297 -1.68 -14.66 20.25
CA ASP A 297 -3.00 -14.29 20.75
C ASP A 297 -4.11 -14.68 19.76
N THR A 298 -5.20 -15.25 20.28
CA THR A 298 -6.36 -15.63 19.46
C THR A 298 -7.34 -14.46 19.32
N TYR A 299 -7.70 -14.16 18.08
CA TYR A 299 -8.69 -13.15 17.72
C TYR A 299 -9.92 -13.78 17.06
N ARG A 300 -11.06 -13.11 17.20
CA ARG A 300 -12.32 -13.53 16.60
C ARG A 300 -13.17 -12.34 16.16
N VAL A 301 -13.78 -12.47 14.98
CA VAL A 301 -14.88 -11.60 14.53
C VAL A 301 -16.08 -12.51 14.22
N PRO A 302 -17.26 -12.28 14.85
CA PRO A 302 -18.44 -13.12 14.67
C PRO A 302 -19.07 -13.02 13.28
#